data_AF-A0A1W9QQ83-F1
#
_entry.id   AF-A0A1W9QQ83-F1
#
_cell.length_a   1.000
_cell.length_b   1.000
_cell.length_c   1.000
_cell.angle_alpha   90.00
_cell.angle_beta   90.00
_cell.angle_gamma   90.00
#
_symmetry.space_group_name_H-M   'P 1'
#
loop_
_entity.id
_entity.type
_entity.pdbx_description
1 polymer ?
#
loop_
_entity_poly.entity_id
_entity_poly.type
_entity_poly.pdbx_seq_one_letter_code
_entity_poly.pdbx_strand_id
1 'polypeptide(L)'
;MTSIKVSGETASSEILIGEHISNFKKHLPDGKTIVITDKNVNKLYGRYWIDLPSIVIGRGEGNKTLETAQLIINKLLELNADRSTFILGIGGGIVCDVAGFTASIFMRGLRFGFISTTLLSQVDASIGGKNGVNFKGFKNIVGVFNQPEFVICDPTVLKTLERKEISNGLAEIVKHALIADAEMFGFLEKNSNNLLDLDESVVQKLVTRSVEIKSGIVNRDE
;
A
#
# COMPACT_ATOMS: atom_id res chain seq x y z
N MET A 1 15.61 1.92 -8.82
CA MET A 1 15.02 1.28 -7.63
C MET A 1 15.79 1.71 -6.39
N THR A 2 15.10 2.13 -5.35
CA THR A 2 15.62 2.48 -4.02
C THR A 2 14.90 1.61 -3.00
N SER A 3 15.62 1.03 -2.03
CA SER A 3 15.03 0.27 -0.92
C SER A 3 15.20 1.03 0.38
N ILE A 4 14.13 1.17 1.16
CA ILE A 4 14.14 1.78 2.50
C ILE A 4 13.54 0.77 3.49
N LYS A 5 14.27 0.48 4.55
CA LYS A 5 13.76 -0.32 5.66
C LYS A 5 13.02 0.56 6.67
N VAL A 6 11.80 0.20 7.02
CA VAL A 6 10.99 0.83 8.07
C VAL A 6 10.85 -0.17 9.20
N SER A 7 11.22 0.18 10.42
CA SER A 7 11.15 -0.72 11.57
C SER A 7 10.00 -0.28 12.45
N GLY A 8 8.97 -1.12 12.58
CA GLY A 8 7.97 -0.93 13.63
C GLY A 8 8.35 -1.66 14.91
N GLU A 9 7.52 -1.57 15.94
CA GLU A 9 7.76 -2.19 17.25
C GLU A 9 8.05 -3.70 17.15
N THR A 10 7.31 -4.41 16.30
CA THR A 10 7.31 -5.89 16.28
C THR A 10 7.93 -6.50 15.03
N ALA A 11 8.10 -5.73 13.95
CA ALA A 11 8.56 -6.21 12.66
C ALA A 11 9.09 -5.07 11.80
N SER A 12 9.81 -5.40 10.73
CA SER A 12 10.28 -4.42 9.75
C SER A 12 9.67 -4.66 8.37
N SER A 13 9.41 -3.58 7.64
CA SER A 13 8.96 -3.58 6.26
C SER A 13 10.06 -3.07 5.33
N GLU A 14 10.20 -3.68 4.15
CA GLU A 14 11.03 -3.17 3.08
C GLU A 14 10.21 -2.40 2.04
N ILE A 15 10.48 -1.11 1.86
CA ILE A 15 9.79 -0.24 0.91
C ILE A 15 10.62 -0.13 -0.37
N LEU A 16 10.12 -0.70 -1.46
CA LEU A 16 10.79 -0.88 -2.75
C LEU A 16 10.29 0.16 -3.75
N ILE A 17 11.01 1.28 -3.84
CA ILE A 17 10.59 2.46 -4.60
C ILE A 17 11.19 2.42 -6.00
N GLY A 18 10.34 2.50 -7.02
CA GLY A 18 10.73 2.30 -8.42
C GLY A 18 10.93 0.83 -8.81
N GLU A 19 10.50 -0.11 -7.96
CA GLU A 19 10.37 -1.52 -8.35
C GLU A 19 9.09 -1.68 -9.19
N HIS A 20 9.19 -2.42 -10.29
CA HIS A 20 8.09 -2.52 -11.25
C HIS A 20 7.12 -3.62 -10.85
N ILE A 21 5.81 -3.39 -11.04
CA ILE A 21 4.77 -4.35 -10.66
C ILE A 21 4.97 -5.72 -11.28
N SER A 22 5.56 -5.83 -12.47
CA SER A 22 5.83 -7.13 -13.11
C SER A 22 6.88 -7.98 -12.39
N ASN A 23 7.69 -7.40 -11.51
CA ASN A 23 8.76 -8.07 -10.79
C ASN A 23 8.33 -8.60 -9.42
N PHE A 24 7.09 -8.36 -8.98
CA PHE A 24 6.63 -8.66 -7.62
C PHE A 24 6.89 -10.10 -7.17
N LYS A 25 6.86 -11.08 -8.09
CA LYS A 25 7.10 -12.50 -7.80
C LYS A 25 8.48 -12.76 -7.20
N LYS A 26 9.47 -11.91 -7.46
CA LYS A 26 10.83 -12.00 -6.87
C LYS A 26 10.83 -11.76 -5.35
N HIS A 27 9.79 -11.12 -4.83
CA HIS A 27 9.64 -10.76 -3.42
C HIS A 27 8.65 -11.66 -2.68
N LEU A 28 7.98 -12.57 -3.39
CA LEU A 28 7.08 -13.52 -2.76
C LEU A 28 7.89 -14.60 -2.05
N PRO A 29 7.48 -15.00 -0.84
CA PRO A 29 8.03 -16.20 -0.23
C PRO A 29 7.56 -17.46 -0.97
N ASP A 30 8.28 -18.55 -0.73
CA ASP A 30 7.83 -19.87 -1.16
C ASP A 30 6.46 -20.21 -0.57
N GLY A 31 5.65 -20.90 -1.36
CA GLY A 31 4.34 -21.39 -0.94
C GLY A 31 3.17 -20.66 -1.59
N LYS A 32 2.02 -20.74 -0.95
CA LYS A 32 0.75 -20.27 -1.50
C LYS A 32 0.59 -18.77 -1.30
N THR A 33 0.36 -18.03 -2.38
CA THR A 33 0.01 -16.61 -2.33
C THR A 33 -1.44 -16.41 -2.77
N ILE A 34 -2.20 -15.60 -2.04
CA ILE A 34 -3.55 -15.15 -2.43
C ILE A 34 -3.53 -13.63 -2.57
N VAL A 35 -3.99 -13.14 -3.72
CA VAL A 35 -4.07 -11.71 -4.03
C VAL A 35 -5.39 -11.14 -3.49
N ILE A 36 -5.34 -9.98 -2.84
CA ILE A 36 -6.51 -9.16 -2.52
C ILE A 36 -6.40 -7.85 -3.30
N THR A 37 -7.42 -7.52 -4.08
CA THR A 37 -7.40 -6.33 -4.94
C THR A 37 -8.81 -5.77 -5.15
N ASP A 38 -8.93 -4.59 -5.74
CA ASP A 38 -10.23 -4.04 -6.16
C ASP A 38 -10.51 -4.28 -7.65
N LYS A 39 -11.77 -4.09 -8.05
CA LYS A 39 -12.24 -4.32 -9.43
C LYS A 39 -11.48 -3.53 -10.49
N ASN A 40 -11.05 -2.30 -10.20
CA ASN A 40 -10.34 -1.46 -11.17
C ASN A 40 -8.90 -1.91 -11.35
N VAL A 41 -8.21 -2.11 -10.24
CA VAL A 41 -6.80 -2.53 -10.24
C VAL A 41 -6.69 -3.91 -10.89
N ASN A 42 -7.61 -4.83 -10.58
CA ASN A 42 -7.66 -6.13 -11.24
C ASN A 42 -7.90 -6.01 -12.75
N LYS A 43 -8.79 -5.11 -13.20
CA LYS A 43 -9.04 -4.90 -14.63
C LYS A 43 -7.80 -4.37 -15.37
N LEU A 44 -7.04 -3.47 -14.75
CA LEU A 44 -5.88 -2.82 -15.37
C LEU A 44 -4.64 -3.71 -15.35
N TYR A 45 -4.40 -4.39 -14.23
CA TYR A 45 -3.11 -5.03 -13.93
C TYR A 45 -3.22 -6.53 -13.66
N GLY A 46 -4.42 -7.11 -13.63
CA GLY A 46 -4.68 -8.52 -13.31
C GLY A 46 -3.88 -9.53 -14.13
N ARG A 47 -3.44 -9.14 -15.33
CA ARG A 47 -2.56 -9.95 -16.18
C ARG A 47 -1.24 -10.35 -15.49
N TYR A 48 -0.76 -9.59 -14.51
CA TYR A 48 0.50 -9.89 -13.81
C TYR A 48 0.36 -11.04 -12.79
N TRP A 49 -0.85 -11.34 -12.31
CA TRP A 49 -1.12 -12.37 -11.32
C TRP A 49 -2.22 -13.34 -11.76
N ILE A 50 -2.36 -13.57 -13.07
CA ILE A 50 -3.38 -14.47 -13.64
C ILE A 50 -3.22 -15.93 -13.17
N ASP A 51 -2.01 -16.30 -12.76
CA ASP A 51 -1.66 -17.61 -12.22
C ASP A 51 -1.83 -17.72 -10.70
N LEU A 52 -2.25 -16.65 -10.02
CA LEU A 52 -2.50 -16.64 -8.58
C LEU A 52 -4.01 -16.53 -8.30
N PRO A 53 -4.53 -17.24 -7.27
CA PRO A 53 -5.88 -17.01 -6.80
C PRO A 53 -6.04 -15.57 -6.31
N SER A 54 -7.15 -14.93 -6.68
CA SER A 54 -7.43 -13.54 -6.32
C SER A 54 -8.83 -13.35 -5.74
N ILE A 55 -8.92 -12.48 -4.74
CA ILE A 55 -10.16 -12.02 -4.10
C ILE A 55 -10.34 -10.57 -4.52
N VAL A 56 -11.42 -10.29 -5.26
CA VAL A 56 -11.72 -8.95 -5.77
C VAL A 56 -12.81 -8.30 -4.92
N ILE A 57 -12.47 -7.22 -4.23
CA ILE A 57 -13.41 -6.44 -3.41
C ILE A 57 -14.05 -5.28 -4.19
N GLY A 58 -15.07 -4.65 -3.60
CA GLY A 58 -15.67 -3.44 -4.15
C GLY A 58 -14.74 -2.22 -4.08
N ARG A 59 -15.19 -1.10 -4.65
CA ARG A 59 -14.41 0.14 -4.78
C ARG A 59 -14.80 1.20 -3.76
N GLY A 60 -13.85 2.06 -3.40
CA GLY A 60 -14.10 3.25 -2.60
C GLY A 60 -14.30 2.97 -1.11
N GLU A 61 -14.34 4.05 -0.33
CA GLU A 61 -14.28 4.02 1.14
C GLU A 61 -15.40 3.20 1.80
N GLY A 62 -16.56 3.09 1.14
CA GLY A 62 -17.67 2.26 1.61
C GLY A 62 -17.37 0.77 1.66
N ASN A 63 -16.28 0.31 1.05
CA ASN A 63 -15.80 -1.08 1.15
C ASN A 63 -14.76 -1.28 2.27
N LYS A 64 -14.35 -0.21 2.96
CA LYS A 64 -13.41 -0.29 4.07
C LYS A 64 -14.12 -0.64 5.38
N THR A 65 -14.68 -1.85 5.46
CA THR A 65 -15.57 -2.25 6.56
C THR A 65 -15.28 -3.67 7.06
N LEU A 66 -15.83 -4.02 8.23
CA LEU A 66 -15.74 -5.37 8.78
C LEU A 66 -16.43 -6.40 7.88
N GLU A 67 -17.49 -6.02 7.18
CA GLU A 67 -18.19 -6.89 6.24
C GLU A 67 -17.30 -7.27 5.04
N THR A 68 -16.49 -6.34 4.54
CA THR A 68 -15.49 -6.66 3.50
C THR A 68 -14.40 -7.58 4.05
N ALA A 69 -13.92 -7.33 5.28
CA ALA A 69 -12.96 -8.24 5.92
C ALA A 69 -13.54 -9.66 6.09
N GLN A 70 -14.80 -9.77 6.52
CA GLN A 70 -15.53 -11.05 6.61
C GLN A 70 -15.66 -11.73 5.25
N LEU A 71 -15.97 -10.98 4.19
CA LEU A 71 -16.02 -11.52 2.82
C LEU A 71 -14.67 -12.12 2.43
N ILE A 72 -13.58 -11.42 2.70
CA ILE A 72 -12.22 -11.91 2.40
C ILE A 72 -11.95 -13.19 3.21
N ILE A 73 -12.27 -13.22 4.50
CA ILE A 73 -12.10 -14.41 5.36
C ILE A 73 -12.83 -15.63 4.78
N ASN A 74 -14.09 -15.45 4.37
CA ASN A 74 -14.86 -16.54 3.75
C ASN A 74 -14.19 -17.05 2.47
N LYS A 75 -13.69 -16.14 1.63
CA LYS A 75 -12.95 -16.52 0.41
C LYS A 75 -11.61 -17.19 0.70
N LEU A 76 -10.90 -16.78 1.75
CA LEU A 76 -9.68 -17.47 2.19
C LEU A 76 -9.96 -18.91 2.61
N LEU A 77 -11.09 -19.17 3.29
CA LEU A 77 -11.52 -20.53 3.63
C LEU A 77 -11.88 -21.35 2.38
N GLU A 78 -12.65 -20.79 1.45
CA GLU A 78 -12.98 -21.45 0.17
C GLU A 78 -11.72 -21.81 -0.63
N LEU A 79 -10.72 -20.94 -0.59
CA LEU A 79 -9.44 -21.15 -1.23
C LEU A 79 -8.53 -22.11 -0.47
N ASN A 80 -8.92 -22.67 0.69
CA ASN A 80 -8.08 -23.48 1.57
C ASN A 80 -6.79 -22.75 1.97
N ALA A 81 -6.89 -21.49 2.40
CA ALA A 81 -5.78 -20.77 3.01
C ALA A 81 -5.42 -21.39 4.37
N ASP A 82 -4.13 -21.48 4.65
CA ASP A 82 -3.58 -21.96 5.91
C ASP A 82 -2.56 -20.95 6.49
N ARG A 83 -1.91 -21.28 7.60
CA ARG A 83 -0.94 -20.39 8.26
C ARG A 83 0.30 -20.07 7.43
N SER A 84 0.60 -20.87 6.41
CA SER A 84 1.72 -20.62 5.50
C SER A 84 1.35 -19.74 4.32
N THR A 85 0.05 -19.45 4.14
CA THR A 85 -0.44 -18.64 3.03
C THR A 85 0.01 -17.19 3.19
N PHE A 86 0.55 -16.64 2.11
CA PHE A 86 0.94 -15.23 2.00
C PHE A 86 -0.19 -14.41 1.39
N ILE A 87 -0.52 -13.27 2.00
CA ILE A 87 -1.52 -12.34 1.49
C ILE A 87 -0.82 -11.20 0.73
N LEU A 88 -1.16 -11.02 -0.54
CA LEU A 88 -0.64 -9.90 -1.34
C LEU A 88 -1.75 -8.89 -1.61
N GLY A 89 -1.70 -7.74 -0.94
CA GLY A 89 -2.62 -6.62 -1.21
C GLY A 89 -2.14 -5.79 -2.40
N ILE A 90 -2.93 -5.71 -3.47
CA ILE A 90 -2.60 -4.91 -4.66
C ILE A 90 -3.68 -3.85 -4.86
N GLY A 91 -3.36 -2.59 -4.57
CA GLY A 91 -4.30 -1.49 -4.72
C GLY A 91 -3.90 -0.21 -4.01
N GLY A 92 -4.87 0.69 -3.83
CA GLY A 92 -4.70 1.89 -3.03
C GLY A 92 -4.84 1.64 -1.52
N GLY A 93 -4.88 2.72 -0.73
CA GLY A 93 -4.90 2.65 0.73
C GLY A 93 -6.02 1.77 1.32
N ILE A 94 -7.22 1.79 0.71
CA ILE A 94 -8.34 0.94 1.15
C ILE A 94 -8.02 -0.55 1.02
N VAL A 95 -7.42 -0.98 -0.09
CA VAL A 95 -7.04 -2.38 -0.29
C VAL A 95 -5.95 -2.77 0.70
N CYS A 96 -4.91 -1.93 0.86
CA CYS A 96 -3.82 -2.18 1.80
C CYS A 96 -4.35 -2.37 3.23
N ASP A 97 -5.18 -1.44 3.70
CA ASP A 97 -5.78 -1.47 5.03
C ASP A 97 -6.61 -2.73 5.28
N VAL A 98 -7.55 -3.02 4.39
CA VAL A 98 -8.45 -4.17 4.57
C VAL A 98 -7.69 -5.49 4.43
N ALA A 99 -6.73 -5.58 3.49
CA ALA A 99 -5.91 -6.77 3.30
C ALA A 99 -5.00 -7.02 4.51
N GLY A 100 -4.28 -6.01 4.99
CA GLY A 100 -3.40 -6.13 6.15
C GLY A 100 -4.17 -6.40 7.44
N PHE A 101 -5.34 -5.78 7.63
CA PHE A 101 -6.22 -6.05 8.77
C PHE A 101 -6.69 -7.52 8.73
N THR A 102 -7.17 -7.97 7.57
CA THR A 102 -7.66 -9.34 7.43
C THR A 102 -6.54 -10.37 7.60
N ALA A 103 -5.37 -10.13 7.00
CA ALA A 103 -4.19 -10.99 7.16
C ALA A 103 -3.79 -11.11 8.65
N SER A 104 -3.85 -10.01 9.40
CA SER A 104 -3.45 -9.98 10.80
C SER A 104 -4.40 -10.73 11.73
N ILE A 105 -5.69 -10.80 11.42
CA ILE A 105 -6.68 -11.48 12.27
C ILE A 105 -6.96 -12.92 11.84
N PHE A 106 -6.83 -13.23 10.54
CA PHE A 106 -7.08 -14.56 10.03
C PHE A 106 -6.03 -15.55 10.54
N MET A 107 -6.48 -16.67 11.11
CA MET A 107 -5.62 -17.65 11.81
C MET A 107 -4.68 -17.06 12.87
N ARG A 108 -5.02 -15.89 13.42
CA ARG A 108 -4.20 -15.09 14.36
C ARG A 108 -2.92 -14.52 13.75
N GLY A 109 -2.89 -14.34 12.43
CA GLY A 109 -1.80 -13.69 11.72
C GLY A 109 -1.26 -14.54 10.58
N LEU A 110 -1.38 -14.00 9.37
CA LEU A 110 -0.68 -14.43 8.18
C LEU A 110 0.38 -13.41 7.77
N ARG A 111 1.36 -13.86 7.01
CA ARG A 111 2.36 -13.01 6.37
C ARG A 111 1.71 -12.25 5.21
N PHE A 112 2.11 -11.00 5.01
CA PHE A 112 1.55 -10.19 3.92
C PHE A 112 2.52 -9.13 3.41
N GLY A 113 2.24 -8.64 2.20
CA GLY A 113 2.96 -7.57 1.53
C GLY A 113 2.03 -6.76 0.62
N PHE A 114 2.50 -5.61 0.17
CA PHE A 114 1.70 -4.70 -0.65
C PHE A 114 2.35 -4.34 -1.98
N ILE A 115 1.50 -4.08 -2.98
CA ILE A 115 1.83 -3.31 -4.16
C ILE A 115 0.90 -2.09 -4.17
N SER A 116 1.47 -0.93 -3.87
CA SER A 116 0.73 0.32 -3.69
C SER A 116 0.48 1.00 -5.04
N THR A 117 -0.78 1.11 -5.44
CA THR A 117 -1.16 1.63 -6.77
C THR A 117 -1.69 3.07 -6.77
N THR A 118 -1.67 3.74 -5.63
CA THR A 118 -2.04 5.15 -5.50
C THR A 118 -0.89 5.94 -4.94
N LEU A 119 -0.73 7.21 -5.35
CA LEU A 119 0.35 8.04 -4.82
C LEU A 119 0.23 8.19 -3.29
N LEU A 120 -1.00 8.36 -2.79
CA LEU A 120 -1.28 8.42 -1.35
C LEU A 120 -0.83 7.15 -0.61
N SER A 121 -1.11 5.97 -1.15
CA SER A 121 -0.68 4.72 -0.49
C SER A 121 0.84 4.53 -0.56
N GLN A 122 1.49 4.97 -1.64
CA GLN A 122 2.94 4.88 -1.81
C GLN A 122 3.74 5.77 -0.85
N VAL A 123 3.15 6.88 -0.36
CA VAL A 123 3.82 7.83 0.55
C VAL A 123 3.31 7.79 1.98
N ASP A 124 2.14 7.21 2.20
CA ASP A 124 1.49 7.21 3.51
C ASP A 124 0.81 5.86 3.80
N ALA A 125 -0.37 5.59 3.24
CA ALA A 125 -1.27 4.55 3.78
C ALA A 125 -0.71 3.12 3.86
N SER A 126 0.31 2.75 3.07
CA SER A 126 0.92 1.42 3.13
C SER A 126 2.15 1.32 4.04
N ILE A 127 2.54 2.42 4.69
CA ILE A 127 3.76 2.53 5.51
C ILE A 127 3.39 2.73 6.97
N GLY A 128 4.09 2.05 7.88
CA GLY A 128 3.92 2.21 9.33
C GLY A 128 2.91 1.24 9.96
N GLY A 129 2.54 0.17 9.26
CA GLY A 129 1.83 -0.99 9.84
C GLY A 129 0.42 -0.76 10.36
N LYS A 130 -0.15 0.45 10.21
CA LYS A 130 -1.54 0.74 10.59
C LYS A 130 -2.47 0.13 9.56
N ASN A 131 -3.19 -0.92 9.95
CA ASN A 131 -4.19 -1.56 9.10
C ASN A 131 -5.54 -1.54 9.80
N GLY A 132 -6.59 -1.09 9.12
CA GLY A 132 -7.90 -1.03 9.77
C GLY A 132 -9.09 -0.83 8.87
N VAL A 133 -10.26 -0.89 9.50
CA VAL A 133 -11.55 -0.71 8.86
C VAL A 133 -12.39 0.34 9.58
N ASN A 134 -13.35 0.90 8.84
CA ASN A 134 -14.34 1.81 9.40
C ASN A 134 -15.43 1.01 10.11
N PHE A 135 -15.98 1.59 11.18
CA PHE A 135 -17.08 0.97 11.93
C PHE A 135 -18.09 2.01 12.37
N LYS A 136 -19.38 1.81 12.04
CA LYS A 136 -20.49 2.70 12.42
C LYS A 136 -20.23 4.19 12.15
N GLY A 137 -19.61 4.51 11.00
CA GLY A 137 -19.29 5.88 10.58
C GLY A 137 -17.97 6.45 11.12
N PHE A 138 -17.32 5.76 12.07
CA PHE A 138 -15.99 6.14 12.55
C PHE A 138 -14.91 5.57 11.63
N LYS A 139 -14.02 6.44 11.16
CA LYS A 139 -12.92 6.05 10.28
C LYS A 139 -11.79 5.38 11.06
N ASN A 140 -11.24 4.29 10.51
CA ASN A 140 -10.04 3.60 11.03
C ASN A 140 -10.10 3.22 12.52
N ILE A 141 -11.28 3.08 13.11
CA ILE A 141 -11.42 2.90 14.56
C ILE A 141 -11.21 1.44 15.01
N VAL A 142 -11.36 0.49 14.09
CA VAL A 142 -11.07 -0.93 14.32
C VAL A 142 -9.86 -1.29 13.48
N GLY A 143 -8.77 -1.72 14.11
CA GLY A 143 -7.54 -2.01 13.39
C GLY A 143 -6.49 -2.70 14.24
N VAL A 144 -5.34 -2.90 13.62
CA VAL A 144 -4.13 -3.48 14.21
C VAL A 144 -2.90 -2.71 13.74
N PHE A 145 -1.84 -2.80 14.53
CA PHE A 145 -0.49 -2.45 14.12
C PHE A 145 0.23 -3.74 13.73
N ASN A 146 0.52 -3.90 12.44
CA ASN A 146 1.26 -5.04 11.90
C ASN A 146 1.95 -4.63 10.59
N GLN A 147 3.25 -4.86 10.49
CA GLN A 147 4.02 -4.41 9.33
C GLN A 147 3.89 -5.42 8.17
N PRO A 148 3.67 -4.95 6.93
CA PRO A 148 3.86 -5.80 5.75
C PRO A 148 5.35 -6.13 5.60
N GLU A 149 5.69 -7.31 5.06
CA GLU A 149 7.08 -7.68 4.81
C GLU A 149 7.73 -6.76 3.77
N PHE A 150 6.95 -6.36 2.76
CA PHE A 150 7.38 -5.38 1.76
C PHE A 150 6.23 -4.52 1.26
N VAL A 151 6.59 -3.38 0.67
CA VAL A 151 5.72 -2.51 -0.11
C VAL A 151 6.41 -2.15 -1.42
N ILE A 152 5.81 -2.51 -2.55
CA ILE A 152 6.27 -2.09 -3.88
C ILE A 152 5.58 -0.77 -4.27
N CYS A 153 6.39 0.25 -4.54
CA CYS A 153 5.97 1.56 -5.01
C CYS A 153 6.45 1.76 -6.46
N ASP A 154 5.64 1.29 -7.41
CA ASP A 154 5.88 1.47 -8.86
C ASP A 154 5.31 2.83 -9.32
N PRO A 155 6.13 3.79 -9.80
CA PRO A 155 5.61 5.07 -10.28
C PRO A 155 4.81 4.94 -11.58
N THR A 156 5.04 3.89 -12.38
CA THR A 156 4.40 3.74 -13.69
C THR A 156 2.91 3.44 -13.60
N VAL A 157 2.46 2.80 -12.50
CA VAL A 157 1.04 2.50 -12.30
C VAL A 157 0.21 3.76 -12.06
N LEU A 158 0.84 4.84 -11.60
CA LEU A 158 0.18 6.13 -11.35
C LEU A 158 -0.31 6.79 -12.64
N LYS A 159 0.23 6.42 -13.80
CA LYS A 159 -0.21 6.93 -15.12
C LYS A 159 -1.66 6.59 -15.45
N THR A 160 -2.24 5.59 -14.78
CA THR A 160 -3.67 5.22 -14.94
C THR A 160 -4.56 5.82 -13.86
N LEU A 161 -3.98 6.49 -12.87
CA LEU A 161 -4.72 7.00 -11.72
C LEU A 161 -5.45 8.29 -12.09
N GLU A 162 -6.68 8.44 -11.59
CA GLU A 162 -7.46 9.65 -11.80
C GLU A 162 -6.73 10.86 -11.20
N ARG A 163 -6.78 12.01 -11.89
CA ARG A 163 -6.08 13.24 -11.45
C ARG A 163 -6.42 13.63 -10.00
N LYS A 164 -7.67 13.43 -9.57
CA LYS A 164 -8.10 13.71 -8.20
C LYS A 164 -7.35 12.86 -7.16
N GLU A 165 -7.10 11.58 -7.47
CA GLU A 165 -6.36 10.69 -6.57
C GLU A 165 -4.86 10.98 -6.57
N ILE A 166 -4.31 11.48 -7.69
CA ILE A 166 -2.96 12.06 -7.71
C ILE A 166 -2.90 13.26 -6.77
N SER A 167 -3.86 14.20 -6.86
CA SER A 167 -3.93 15.36 -5.96
C SER A 167 -4.00 14.96 -4.48
N ASN A 168 -4.72 13.89 -4.13
CA ASN A 168 -4.76 13.38 -2.76
C ASN A 168 -3.36 12.95 -2.27
N GLY A 169 -2.60 12.23 -3.08
CA GLY A 169 -1.23 11.85 -2.74
C GLY A 169 -0.27 13.04 -2.69
N LEU A 170 -0.43 14.00 -3.60
CA LEU A 170 0.37 15.23 -3.62
C LEU A 170 0.18 16.07 -2.35
N ALA A 171 -1.05 16.14 -1.83
CA ALA A 171 -1.31 16.84 -0.58
C ALA A 171 -0.46 16.27 0.58
N GLU A 172 -0.31 14.95 0.64
CA GLU A 172 0.54 14.30 1.64
C GLU A 172 2.04 14.54 1.41
N ILE A 173 2.50 14.55 0.16
CA ILE A 173 3.88 14.91 -0.18
C ILE A 173 4.20 16.35 0.24
N VAL A 174 3.28 17.29 -0.01
CA VAL A 174 3.41 18.69 0.43
C VAL A 174 3.42 18.77 1.96
N LYS A 175 2.57 18.00 2.65
CA LYS A 175 2.56 17.93 4.11
C LYS A 175 3.94 17.51 4.64
N HIS A 176 4.54 16.44 4.11
CA HIS A 176 5.87 15.99 4.54
C HIS A 176 6.95 17.06 4.37
N ALA A 177 6.94 17.77 3.24
CA ALA A 177 7.86 18.88 3.00
C ALA A 177 7.67 20.01 4.03
N LEU A 178 6.43 20.45 4.27
CA LEU A 178 6.13 21.55 5.21
C LEU A 178 6.52 21.24 6.66
N ILE A 179 6.38 19.98 7.10
CA ILE A 179 6.65 19.61 8.50
C ILE A 179 8.09 19.19 8.76
N ALA A 180 8.86 18.83 7.72
CA ALA A 180 10.16 18.19 7.92
C ALA A 180 11.26 18.55 6.91
N ASP A 181 10.96 19.17 5.77
CA ASP A 181 11.96 19.36 4.71
C ASP A 181 11.69 20.57 3.78
N ALA A 182 12.35 21.68 4.09
CA ALA A 182 12.30 22.91 3.29
C ALA A 182 12.93 22.77 1.89
N GLU A 183 13.94 21.91 1.72
CA GLU A 183 14.55 21.68 0.41
C GLU A 183 13.61 20.89 -0.50
N MET A 184 12.91 19.90 0.05
CA MET A 184 11.84 19.17 -0.63
C MET A 184 10.71 20.13 -1.04
N PHE A 185 10.35 21.09 -0.17
CA PHE A 185 9.35 22.11 -0.51
C PHE A 185 9.80 22.97 -1.70
N GLY A 186 11.02 23.50 -1.67
CA GLY A 186 11.57 24.25 -2.80
C GLY A 186 11.73 23.42 -4.08
N PHE A 187 11.94 22.10 -3.96
CA PHE A 187 11.96 21.19 -5.10
C PHE A 187 10.56 21.00 -5.71
N LEU A 188 9.51 20.89 -4.88
CA LEU A 188 8.11 20.81 -5.33
C LEU A 188 7.72 22.07 -6.13
N GLU A 189 8.07 23.26 -5.63
CA GLU A 189 7.76 24.53 -6.32
C GLU A 189 8.39 24.57 -7.72
N LYS A 190 9.66 24.16 -7.82
CA LYS A 190 10.43 24.14 -9.09
C LYS A 190 9.96 23.08 -10.08
N ASN A 191 9.35 21.99 -9.63
CA ASN A 191 9.02 20.82 -10.45
C ASN A 191 7.53 20.51 -10.54
N SER A 192 6.66 21.46 -10.19
CA SER A 192 5.20 21.28 -10.15
C SER A 192 4.61 20.74 -11.46
N ASN A 193 5.05 21.25 -12.61
CA ASN A 193 4.59 20.76 -13.92
C ASN A 193 5.02 19.30 -14.17
N ASN A 194 6.31 18.99 -13.97
CA ASN A 194 6.84 17.63 -14.14
C ASN A 194 6.13 16.63 -13.23
N LEU A 195 5.77 17.05 -12.01
CA LEU A 195 5.02 16.24 -11.06
C LEU A 195 3.57 16.00 -11.50
N LEU A 196 2.89 17.01 -12.04
CA LEU A 196 1.54 16.88 -12.61
C LEU A 196 1.52 16.03 -13.89
N ASP A 197 2.62 15.99 -14.62
CA ASP A 197 2.84 15.13 -15.79
C ASP A 197 3.35 13.74 -15.41
N LEU A 198 3.51 13.46 -14.12
CA LEU A 198 3.98 12.18 -13.57
C LEU A 198 5.34 11.76 -14.13
N ASP A 199 6.27 12.72 -14.28
CA ASP A 199 7.66 12.42 -14.58
C ASP A 199 8.21 11.43 -13.55
N GLU A 200 8.66 10.27 -14.04
CA GLU A 200 9.02 9.14 -13.19
C GLU A 200 10.17 9.49 -12.24
N SER A 201 11.13 10.30 -12.69
CA SER A 201 12.29 10.69 -11.88
C SER A 201 11.90 11.64 -10.73
N VAL A 202 11.01 12.59 -11.02
CA VAL A 202 10.47 13.55 -10.04
C VAL A 202 9.58 12.83 -9.04
N VAL A 203 8.67 11.98 -9.51
CA VAL A 203 7.78 11.19 -8.65
C VAL A 203 8.58 10.26 -7.75
N GLN A 204 9.52 9.49 -8.32
CA GLN A 204 10.34 8.57 -7.52
C GLN A 204 11.13 9.33 -6.45
N LYS A 205 11.73 10.48 -6.78
CA LYS A 205 12.46 11.30 -5.80
C LYS A 205 11.56 11.77 -4.65
N LEU A 206 10.36 12.26 -4.96
CA LEU A 206 9.42 12.77 -3.95
C LEU A 206 8.80 11.66 -3.10
N VAL A 207 8.52 10.49 -3.69
CA VAL A 207 8.08 9.30 -2.96
C VAL A 207 9.20 8.85 -2.03
N THR A 208 10.43 8.66 -2.52
CA THR A 208 11.59 8.31 -1.68
C THR A 208 11.72 9.24 -0.49
N ARG A 209 11.70 10.55 -0.71
CA ARG A 209 11.86 11.50 0.38
C ARG A 209 10.70 11.48 1.38
N SER A 210 9.47 11.30 0.89
CA SER A 210 8.29 11.14 1.75
C SER A 210 8.38 9.89 2.62
N VAL A 211 8.84 8.77 2.06
CA VAL A 211 9.04 7.52 2.80
C VAL A 211 10.12 7.68 3.87
N GLU A 212 11.23 8.37 3.57
CA GLU A 212 12.27 8.67 4.55
C GLU A 212 11.75 9.50 5.72
N ILE A 213 11.01 10.58 5.44
CA ILE A 213 10.41 11.46 6.46
C ILE A 213 9.44 10.65 7.33
N LYS A 214 8.54 9.91 6.70
CA LYS A 214 7.54 9.11 7.42
C LYS A 214 8.19 7.99 8.24
N SER A 215 9.17 7.28 7.69
CA SER A 215 9.95 6.26 8.41
C SER A 215 10.63 6.86 9.64
N GLY A 216 11.24 8.04 9.51
CA GLY A 216 11.86 8.74 10.63
C GLY A 216 10.87 9.17 11.73
N ILE A 217 9.60 9.41 11.39
CA ILE A 217 8.55 9.67 12.37
C ILE A 217 8.10 8.37 13.03
N VAL A 218 7.80 7.33 12.25
CA VAL A 218 7.37 6.01 12.76
C VAL A 218 8.41 5.44 13.73
N ASN A 219 9.69 5.43 13.36
CA ASN A 219 10.76 4.88 14.22
C ASN A 219 11.03 5.71 15.51
N ARG A 220 10.42 6.89 15.67
CA ARG A 220 10.52 7.70 16.91
C ARG A 220 9.30 7.55 17.81
N ASP A 221 8.15 7.23 17.22
CA ASP A 221 6.87 7.10 17.90
C ASP A 221 6.56 5.64 18.32
N GLU A 222 7.32 4.68 17.78
CA GLU A 222 7.33 3.23 18.10
C GLU A 222 8.71 2.84 18.67
#